data_AF-A0A9Q3WLS7-F1
#
_entry.id   AF-A0A9Q3WLS7-F1
#
_cell.length_a   1.000
_cell.length_b   1.000
_cell.length_c   1.000
_cell.angle_alpha   90.00
_cell.angle_beta   90.00
_cell.angle_gamma   90.00
#
_symmetry.space_group_name_H-M   'P 1'
#
loop_
_entity.id
_entity.type
_entity.pdbx_description
1 polymer ?
#
loop_
_entity_poly.entity_id
_entity_poly.type
_entity_poly.pdbx_seq_one_letter_code
_entity_poly.pdbx_strand_id
1 'polypeptide(L)'
;MTDDQIRLVHSSFARVFARKGELTERFYHHLFRELPDTRRLFKGDFPAQKEMFASILAATVRGMSDAKSFELLGRGLARSHARFNLNHADLKKAARALQTALSDVMGGALSPEETAAWNEAVAQLMEMLAAPA
;
A
#
# COMPACT_ATOMS: atom_id res chain seq x y z
N MET A 1 -12.82 -6.39 -2.94
CA MET A 1 -12.38 -6.58 -4.34
C MET A 1 -13.20 -7.69 -4.96
N THR A 2 -13.42 -7.63 -6.27
CA THR A 2 -13.98 -8.74 -7.05
C THR A 2 -12.86 -9.69 -7.53
N ASP A 3 -13.22 -10.91 -7.92
CA ASP A 3 -12.27 -11.90 -8.47
C ASP A 3 -11.53 -11.35 -9.71
N ASP A 4 -12.23 -10.57 -10.54
CA ASP A 4 -11.64 -9.92 -11.70
C ASP A 4 -10.59 -8.87 -11.32
N GLN A 5 -10.85 -8.04 -10.29
CA GLN A 5 -9.87 -7.08 -9.78
C GLN A 5 -8.65 -7.78 -9.19
N ILE A 6 -8.86 -8.87 -8.44
CA ILE A 6 -7.79 -9.70 -7.89
C ILE A 6 -6.92 -10.25 -9.02
N ARG A 7 -7.53 -10.81 -10.08
CA ARG A 7 -6.82 -11.30 -11.28
C ARG A 7 -6.01 -10.20 -11.96
N LEU A 8 -6.55 -8.99 -12.10
CA LEU A 8 -5.84 -7.85 -12.68
C LEU A 8 -4.61 -7.45 -11.85
N VAL A 9 -4.75 -7.38 -10.53
CA VAL A 9 -3.62 -7.12 -9.62
C VAL A 9 -2.55 -8.21 -9.74
N HIS A 10 -2.94 -9.48 -9.72
CA HIS A 10 -1.99 -10.59 -9.87
C HIS A 10 -1.25 -10.58 -11.21
N SER A 11 -1.96 -10.41 -12.32
CA SER A 11 -1.38 -10.43 -13.67
C SER A 11 -0.45 -9.25 -13.95
N SER A 12 -0.65 -8.12 -13.26
CA SER A 12 0.17 -6.91 -13.38
C SER A 12 1.24 -6.77 -12.29
N PHE A 13 1.22 -7.63 -11.26
CA PHE A 13 2.10 -7.55 -10.10
C PHE A 13 3.58 -7.51 -10.44
N ALA A 14 4.04 -8.36 -11.37
CA ALA A 14 5.45 -8.39 -11.75
C ALA A 14 5.93 -7.04 -12.29
N ARG A 15 5.09 -6.31 -13.03
CA ARG A 15 5.42 -4.99 -13.58
C ARG A 15 5.53 -3.93 -12.48
N VAL A 16 4.63 -3.95 -11.51
CA VAL A 16 4.66 -3.04 -10.35
C VAL A 16 5.86 -3.37 -9.45
N PHE A 17 6.07 -4.64 -9.14
CA PHE A 17 7.13 -5.09 -8.23
C PHE A 17 8.54 -4.86 -8.79
N ALA A 18 8.73 -4.92 -10.11
CA ALA A 18 9.97 -4.54 -10.76
C ALA A 18 10.40 -3.10 -10.42
N ARG A 19 9.44 -2.21 -10.14
CA ARG A 19 9.65 -0.79 -9.81
C ARG A 19 9.39 -0.46 -8.34
N LYS A 20 9.39 -1.46 -7.45
CA LYS A 20 9.10 -1.30 -6.02
C LYS A 20 9.92 -0.20 -5.33
N GLY A 21 11.21 -0.07 -5.66
CA GLY A 21 12.08 0.95 -5.04
C GLY A 21 11.63 2.37 -5.37
N GLU A 22 11.33 2.63 -6.65
CA GLU A 22 10.81 3.91 -7.13
C GLU A 22 9.41 4.19 -6.56
N LEU A 23 8.55 3.16 -6.52
CA LEU A 23 7.23 3.24 -5.92
C LEU A 23 7.30 3.64 -4.44
N THR A 24 8.21 3.04 -3.66
CA THR A 24 8.36 3.40 -2.25
C THR A 24 8.86 4.83 -2.07
N GLU A 25 9.83 5.27 -2.87
CA GLU A 25 10.32 6.66 -2.80
C GLU A 25 9.21 7.66 -3.12
N ARG A 26 8.43 7.41 -4.18
CA ARG A 26 7.29 8.25 -4.57
C ARG A 26 6.18 8.23 -3.53
N PHE A 27 5.92 7.07 -2.92
CA PHE A 27 4.95 6.96 -1.83
C PHE A 27 5.35 7.85 -0.66
N TYR A 28 6.58 7.76 -0.16
CA TYR A 28 7.01 8.61 0.96
C TYR A 28 7.03 10.10 0.62
N HIS A 29 7.39 10.45 -0.62
CA HIS A 29 7.28 11.83 -1.10
C HIS A 29 5.85 12.36 -0.96
N HIS A 30 4.86 11.62 -1.47
CA HIS A 30 3.45 12.02 -1.40
C HIS A 30 2.89 11.94 0.03
N LEU A 31 3.26 10.91 0.78
CA LEU A 31 2.82 10.73 2.17
C LEU A 31 3.23 11.92 3.03
N PHE A 32 4.47 12.40 2.90
CA PHE A 32 4.93 13.55 3.69
C PHE A 32 4.38 14.89 3.21
N ARG A 33 3.80 14.95 2.01
CA ARG A 33 3.05 16.13 1.56
C ARG A 33 1.64 16.13 2.13
N GLU A 34 0.99 14.98 2.16
CA GLU A 34 -0.38 14.81 2.69
C GLU A 34 -0.43 14.79 4.22
N LEU A 35 0.59 14.23 4.86
CA LEU A 35 0.74 14.06 6.31
C LEU A 35 2.17 14.45 6.76
N PRO A 36 2.54 15.74 6.75
CA PRO A 36 3.89 16.20 7.05
C PRO A 36 4.44 15.74 8.41
N ASP A 37 3.56 15.67 9.42
CA ASP A 37 3.92 15.26 10.78
C ASP A 37 4.38 13.80 10.87
N THR A 38 4.04 12.95 9.88
CA THR A 38 4.48 11.56 9.86
C THR A 38 5.97 11.43 9.55
N ARG A 39 6.58 12.43 8.90
CA ARG A 39 8.02 12.41 8.55
C ARG A 39 8.92 12.18 9.77
N ARG A 40 8.51 12.64 10.95
CA ARG A 40 9.26 12.43 12.20
C ARG A 40 9.29 10.96 12.67
N LEU A 41 8.35 10.14 12.21
CA LEU A 41 8.25 8.71 12.53
C LEU A 41 9.20 7.86 11.68
N PHE A 42 9.67 8.40 10.55
CA PHE A 42 10.47 7.68 9.57
C PHE A 42 11.96 8.09 9.56
N LYS A 43 12.48 8.64 10.67
CA LYS A 43 13.88 9.11 10.82
C LYS A 43 14.96 8.00 10.84
N GLY A 44 14.60 6.75 10.55
CA GLY A 44 15.51 5.60 10.55
C GLY A 44 16.09 5.27 9.16
N ASP A 45 16.58 4.04 9.01
CA ASP A 45 17.17 3.51 7.78
C ASP A 45 16.12 3.40 6.65
N PHE A 46 16.13 4.37 5.74
CA PHE A 46 15.24 4.43 4.57
C PHE A 46 15.33 3.17 3.69
N PRO A 47 16.53 2.61 3.41
CA PRO A 47 16.68 1.27 2.85
C PRO A 47 15.84 0.18 3.52
N ALA A 48 15.87 0.08 4.85
CA ALA A 48 15.07 -0.91 5.58
C ALA A 48 13.55 -0.66 5.41
N GLN A 49 13.13 0.60 5.33
CA GLN A 49 11.74 0.96 5.05
C GLN A 49 11.30 0.56 3.63
N LYS A 50 12.18 0.67 2.63
CA LYS A 50 11.91 0.21 1.26
C LYS A 50 11.66 -1.29 1.20
N GLU A 51 12.49 -2.08 1.87
CA GLU A 51 12.33 -3.53 1.92
C GLU A 51 11.05 -3.95 2.66
N MET A 52 10.71 -3.25 3.75
CA MET A 52 9.47 -3.50 4.48
C MET A 52 8.23 -3.18 3.64
N PHE A 53 8.23 -2.03 2.94
CA PHE A 53 7.16 -1.67 2.03
C PHE A 53 6.96 -2.71 0.92
N ALA A 54 8.05 -3.12 0.27
CA ALA A 54 8.02 -4.16 -0.76
C ALA A 54 7.47 -5.49 -0.23
N SER A 55 7.87 -5.86 0.98
CA SER A 55 7.40 -7.08 1.65
C SER A 55 5.90 -7.03 1.94
N ILE A 56 5.39 -5.90 2.43
CA ILE A 56 3.96 -5.70 2.68
C ILE A 56 3.19 -5.78 1.36
N LEU A 57 3.61 -5.05 0.32
CA LEU A 57 2.95 -5.08 -0.98
C LEU A 57 2.86 -6.50 -1.54
N ALA A 58 3.96 -7.27 -1.46
CA ALA A 58 3.99 -8.65 -1.91
C ALA A 58 3.11 -9.57 -1.04
N ALA A 59 3.10 -9.37 0.27
CA ALA A 59 2.23 -10.13 1.18
C ALA A 59 0.75 -9.84 0.93
N THR A 60 0.40 -8.57 0.69
CA THR A 60 -0.95 -8.12 0.35
C THR A 60 -1.45 -8.79 -0.93
N VAL A 61 -0.65 -8.76 -2.00
CA VAL A 61 -1.04 -9.40 -3.27
C VAL A 61 -1.15 -10.92 -3.10
N ARG A 62 -0.22 -11.58 -2.40
CA ARG A 62 -0.34 -13.02 -2.11
C ARG A 62 -1.57 -13.37 -1.28
N GLY A 63 -1.90 -12.54 -0.30
CA GLY A 63 -3.03 -12.75 0.61
C GLY A 63 -4.39 -12.56 -0.05
N MET A 64 -4.50 -11.80 -1.14
CA MET A 64 -5.79 -11.60 -1.84
C MET A 64 -6.43 -12.90 -2.35
N SER A 65 -5.63 -13.93 -2.61
CA SER A 65 -6.11 -15.27 -3.01
C SER A 65 -6.46 -16.18 -1.83
N ASP A 66 -6.17 -15.78 -0.59
CA ASP A 66 -6.45 -16.56 0.63
C ASP A 66 -6.91 -15.62 1.77
N ALA A 67 -8.23 -15.59 1.98
CA ALA A 67 -8.88 -14.75 2.99
C ALA A 67 -8.29 -14.93 4.39
N LYS A 68 -7.87 -16.14 4.77
CA LYS A 68 -7.31 -16.41 6.11
C LYS A 68 -5.91 -15.80 6.26
N SER A 69 -5.08 -15.95 5.23
CA SER A 69 -3.75 -15.31 5.19
C SER A 69 -3.86 -13.78 5.18
N PHE A 70 -4.85 -13.24 4.46
CA PHE A 70 -5.12 -11.82 4.40
C PHE A 70 -5.54 -11.23 5.75
N GLU A 71 -6.43 -11.91 6.46
CA GLU A 71 -6.88 -11.51 7.80
C GLU A 71 -5.71 -11.50 8.81
N LEU A 72 -4.83 -12.51 8.76
CA LEU A 72 -3.64 -12.58 9.60
C LEU A 72 -2.66 -11.43 9.32
N LEU A 73 -2.44 -11.11 8.04
CA LEU A 73 -1.64 -9.96 7.63
C LEU A 73 -2.24 -8.65 8.18
N GLY A 74 -3.55 -8.46 8.01
CA GLY A 74 -4.27 -7.29 8.51
C GLY A 74 -4.11 -7.10 10.01
N ARG A 75 -4.26 -8.16 10.82
CA ARG A 75 -4.03 -8.09 12.28
C ARG A 75 -2.61 -7.66 12.64
N GLY A 76 -1.61 -8.17 11.93
CA GLY A 76 -0.21 -7.81 12.15
C GLY A 76 0.04 -6.33 11.83
N LEU A 77 -0.49 -5.88 10.69
CA LEU A 77 -0.42 -4.49 10.24
C LEU A 77 -1.11 -3.55 11.22
N ALA A 78 -2.36 -3.82 11.60
CA ALA A 78 -3.11 -3.04 12.58
C ALA A 78 -2.35 -2.92 13.91
N ARG A 79 -1.81 -4.02 14.44
CA ARG A 79 -1.02 -4.01 15.69
C ARG A 79 0.22 -3.13 15.57
N SER A 80 0.95 -3.22 14.46
CA SER A 80 2.15 -2.41 14.23
C SER A 80 1.85 -0.91 14.06
N HIS A 81 0.65 -0.57 13.58
CA HIS A 81 0.20 0.79 13.32
C HIS A 81 -0.62 1.41 14.46
N ALA A 82 -1.16 0.61 15.39
CA ALA A 82 -2.02 1.07 16.48
C ALA A 82 -1.40 2.22 17.30
N ARG A 83 -0.09 2.16 17.57
CA ARG A 83 0.63 3.19 18.33
C ARG A 83 0.64 4.58 17.68
N PHE A 84 0.33 4.67 16.39
CA PHE A 84 0.32 5.93 15.65
C PHE A 84 -1.03 6.65 15.71
N ASN A 85 -2.07 6.02 16.27
CA ASN A 85 -3.42 6.59 16.45
C ASN A 85 -3.95 7.25 15.17
N LEU A 86 -3.75 6.59 14.02
CA LEU A 86 -4.21 7.08 12.73
C LEU A 86 -5.73 7.06 12.69
N ASN A 87 -6.34 8.20 12.39
CA ASN A 87 -7.78 8.25 12.14
C ASN A 87 -8.08 7.88 10.68
N HIS A 88 -9.35 7.66 10.37
CA HIS A 88 -9.79 7.28 9.02
C HIS A 88 -9.44 8.34 7.95
N ALA A 89 -9.36 9.63 8.30
CA ALA A 89 -8.92 10.67 7.37
C ALA A 89 -7.41 10.58 7.06
N ASP A 90 -6.59 10.20 8.04
CA ASP A 90 -5.15 9.95 7.84
C ASP A 90 -4.93 8.73 6.94
N LEU A 91 -5.69 7.65 7.16
CA LEU A 91 -5.61 6.44 6.32
C LEU A 91 -6.02 6.74 4.87
N LYS A 92 -7.07 7.55 4.65
CA LYS A 92 -7.46 8.01 3.31
C LYS A 92 -6.37 8.83 2.62
N LYS A 93 -5.70 9.72 3.36
CA LYS A 93 -4.56 10.49 2.85
C LYS A 93 -3.39 9.59 2.48
N ALA A 94 -3.06 8.60 3.33
CA ALA A 94 -2.02 7.62 3.04
C ALA A 94 -2.36 6.74 1.81
N ALA A 95 -3.62 6.32 1.67
CA ALA A 95 -4.10 5.60 0.48
C ALA A 95 -3.93 6.45 -0.77
N ARG A 96 -4.39 7.71 -0.75
CA ARG A 96 -4.23 8.66 -1.86
C ARG A 96 -2.77 8.86 -2.24
N ALA A 97 -1.88 8.98 -1.25
CA ALA A 97 -0.45 9.13 -1.49
C ALA A 97 0.12 7.91 -2.24
N LEU A 98 -0.25 6.69 -1.85
CA LEU A 98 0.21 5.48 -2.52
C LEU A 98 -0.41 5.30 -3.91
N GLN A 99 -1.69 5.63 -4.09
CA GLN A 99 -2.34 5.62 -5.40
C GLN A 99 -1.70 6.62 -6.38
N THR A 100 -1.38 7.82 -5.89
CA THR A 100 -0.68 8.85 -6.68
C THR A 100 0.73 8.37 -7.04
N ALA A 101 1.46 7.77 -6.09
CA ALA A 101 2.77 7.20 -6.36
C ALA A 101 2.72 6.07 -7.41
N LEU A 102 1.70 5.22 -7.36
CA LEU A 102 1.51 4.18 -8.36
C LEU A 102 1.26 4.77 -9.75
N SER A 103 0.43 5.81 -9.85
CA SER A 103 0.17 6.53 -11.10
C SER A 103 1.43 7.16 -11.66
N ASP A 104 2.18 7.89 -10.83
CA ASP A 104 3.45 8.54 -11.19
C ASP A 104 4.48 7.54 -11.72
N VAL A 105 4.65 6.42 -11.02
CA VAL A 105 5.62 5.40 -11.38
C VAL A 105 5.14 4.69 -12.63
N MET A 106 3.95 4.10 -12.63
CA MET A 106 3.53 3.23 -13.70
C MET A 106 3.30 3.97 -15.02
N GLY A 107 2.94 5.27 -15.02
CA GLY A 107 3.03 6.13 -16.20
C GLY A 107 2.33 5.59 -17.45
N GLY A 108 1.21 4.87 -17.28
CA GLY A 108 0.48 4.22 -18.38
C GLY A 108 0.89 2.77 -18.70
N ALA A 109 1.85 2.19 -17.98
CA ALA A 109 2.21 0.77 -18.08
C ALA A 109 1.19 -0.18 -17.44
N LEU A 110 0.14 0.37 -16.82
CA LEU A 110 -1.05 -0.33 -16.39
C LEU A 110 -2.23 0.14 -17.23
N SER A 111 -3.13 -0.78 -17.58
CA SER A 111 -4.40 -0.40 -18.20
C SER A 111 -5.28 0.41 -17.20
N PRO A 112 -6.33 1.09 -17.67
CA PRO A 112 -7.29 1.76 -16.78
C PRO A 112 -7.91 0.80 -15.75
N GLU A 113 -8.23 -0.43 -16.15
CA GLU A 113 -8.81 -1.47 -15.30
C GLU A 113 -7.79 -1.97 -14.27
N GLU A 114 -6.54 -2.20 -14.69
CA GLU A 114 -5.46 -2.58 -13.78
C GLU A 114 -5.21 -1.47 -12.75
N THR A 115 -5.19 -0.21 -13.18
CA THR A 115 -5.03 0.95 -12.28
C THR A 115 -6.18 1.03 -11.27
N ALA A 116 -7.43 0.84 -11.71
CA ALA A 116 -8.59 0.82 -10.82
C ALA A 116 -8.51 -0.33 -9.81
N ALA A 117 -8.11 -1.54 -10.25
CA ALA A 117 -7.95 -2.69 -9.37
C ALA A 117 -6.85 -2.46 -8.32
N TRP A 118 -5.73 -1.86 -8.72
CA TRP A 118 -4.67 -1.48 -7.79
C TRP A 118 -5.09 -0.40 -6.79
N ASN A 119 -5.85 0.59 -7.23
CA ASN A 119 -6.34 1.64 -6.34
C ASN A 119 -7.26 1.08 -5.25
N GLU A 120 -8.12 0.14 -5.61
CA GLU A 120 -8.95 -0.59 -4.66
C GLU A 120 -8.10 -1.43 -3.69
N ALA A 121 -7.12 -2.18 -4.21
CA ALA A 121 -6.19 -2.95 -3.38
C ALA A 121 -5.47 -2.09 -2.34
N VAL A 122 -5.00 -0.90 -2.75
CA VAL A 122 -4.36 0.08 -1.86
C VAL A 122 -5.34 0.59 -0.81
N ALA A 123 -6.57 0.91 -1.18
CA ALA A 123 -7.58 1.36 -0.22
C ALA A 123 -7.82 0.29 0.85
N GLN A 124 -8.02 -0.96 0.45
CA GLN A 124 -8.22 -2.06 1.41
C GLN A 124 -7.02 -2.27 2.32
N LEU A 125 -5.80 -2.22 1.78
CA LEU A 125 -4.58 -2.33 2.58
C LEU A 125 -4.50 -1.24 3.66
N MET A 126 -4.86 0.01 3.33
CA MET A 126 -4.83 1.11 4.29
C MET A 126 -5.91 0.98 5.36
N GLU A 127 -7.10 0.49 4.99
CA GLU A 127 -8.15 0.19 5.98
C GLU A 127 -7.71 -0.91 6.97
N MET A 128 -6.90 -1.89 6.55
CA MET A 128 -6.34 -2.89 7.48
C MET A 128 -5.35 -2.32 8.49
N LEU A 129 -4.81 -1.12 8.26
CA LEU A 129 -3.95 -0.44 9.24
C LEU A 129 -4.77 0.17 10.38
N ALA A 130 -6.08 0.36 10.19
CA ALA A 130 -6.96 0.83 11.24
C ALA A 130 -6.87 -0.11 12.45
N ALA A 131 -6.86 0.46 13.66
CA ALA A 131 -6.91 -0.36 14.86
C ALA A 131 -8.20 -1.21 14.85
N PRO A 132 -8.14 -2.48 15.29
CA PRO A 132 -9.36 -3.25 15.49
C PRO A 132 -10.26 -2.49 16.46
N ALA A 133 -11.54 -2.39 16.10
CA ALA A 133 -12.59 -1.84 16.96
C ALA A 133 -12.72 -2.64 18.27
#